data_AF-A0A1J3JDV2-F1
#
_entry.id   AF-A0A1J3JDV2-F1
#
_cell.length_a   1.000
_cell.length_b   1.000
_cell.length_c   1.000
_cell.angle_alpha   90.00
_cell.angle_beta   90.00
_cell.angle_gamma   90.00
#
_symmetry.space_group_name_H-M   'P 1'
#
loop_
_entity.id
_entity.type
_entity.pdbx_description
1 polymer ?
#
loop_
_entity_poly.entity_id
_entity_poly.type
_entity_poly.pdbx_seq_one_letter_code
_entity_poly.pdbx_strand_id
1 'polypeptide(L)'
;KKAMWKREMNCLLSVCDYIFEFIPKSQNLSNGATVEVMESRARADIYINLPALRKLDSMLMEALDSFQKTEFWYAEEGSLSMKSTRSATGSFRKVIVQRKEEKWWLPIPLVPSQGLSESARKQLKSKRESTNQIHKAAMAINSSILAEMDIPDSYLATLPKSGKASTG
;
A
#
# COMPACT_ATOMS: atom_id res chain seq x y z
N LYS A 1 -5.21 2.38 16.75
CA LYS A 1 -4.34 2.10 15.58
C LYS A 1 -4.68 2.97 14.36
N LYS A 2 -5.90 2.94 13.80
CA LYS A 2 -6.30 3.79 12.65
C LYS A 2 -6.09 5.30 12.86
N ALA A 3 -6.51 5.84 14.00
CA ALA A 3 -6.31 7.26 14.32
C ALA A 3 -4.82 7.63 14.43
N MET A 4 -4.02 6.75 15.03
CA MET A 4 -2.57 6.90 15.16
C MET A 4 -1.88 6.91 13.79
N TRP A 5 -2.22 5.97 12.91
CA TRP A 5 -1.76 5.93 11.52
C TRP A 5 -2.05 7.23 10.77
N LYS A 6 -3.31 7.69 10.81
CA LYS A 6 -3.70 8.95 10.14
C LYS A 6 -2.90 10.14 10.64
N ARG A 7 -2.72 10.25 11.97
CA ARG A 7 -1.96 11.34 12.59
C ARG A 7 -0.49 11.31 12.18
N GLU A 8 0.15 10.14 12.28
CA GLU A 8 1.58 9.99 11.98
C GLU A 8 1.87 10.17 10.49
N MET A 9 1.03 9.60 9.61
CA MET A 9 1.16 9.83 8.18
C MET A 9 0.94 11.29 7.79
N ASN A 10 -0.03 11.98 8.41
CA ASN A 10 -0.19 13.42 8.18
C ASN A 10 1.05 14.21 8.59
N CYS A 11 1.72 13.81 9.68
CA CYS A 11 2.97 14.45 10.12
C CYS A 11 4.12 14.19 9.14
N LEU A 12 4.28 12.96 8.65
CA LEU A 12 5.35 12.63 7.69
C LEU A 12 5.14 13.32 6.34
N LEU A 13 3.88 13.49 5.93
CA LEU A 13 3.52 14.07 4.64
C LEU A 13 3.41 15.60 4.67
N SER A 14 3.51 16.25 5.84
CA SER A 14 3.35 17.71 5.93
C SER A 14 4.44 18.48 5.17
N VAL A 15 5.62 17.88 4.97
CA VAL A 15 6.69 18.49 4.17
C VAL A 15 6.26 18.74 2.73
N CYS A 16 5.38 17.90 2.18
CA CYS A 16 4.88 18.04 0.82
C CYS A 16 4.04 19.30 0.63
N ASP A 17 3.42 19.82 1.70
CA ASP A 17 2.67 21.07 1.69
C ASP A 17 3.58 22.30 1.55
N TYR A 18 4.91 22.11 1.60
CA TYR A 18 5.91 23.17 1.49
C TYR A 18 6.83 23.02 0.27
N ILE A 19 6.59 22.04 -0.59
CA ILE A 19 7.36 21.82 -1.82
C ILE A 19 6.59 22.40 -3.00
N PHE A 20 7.08 23.52 -3.52
CA PHE A 20 6.43 24.31 -4.55
C PHE A 20 7.35 24.60 -5.73
N GLU A 21 6.72 24.85 -6.88
CA GLU A 21 7.32 25.44 -8.06
C GLU A 21 6.79 26.88 -8.21
N PHE A 22 7.64 27.77 -8.70
CA PHE A 22 7.25 29.13 -9.04
C PHE A 22 6.93 29.20 -10.52
N ILE A 23 5.70 29.61 -10.83
CA ILE A 23 5.23 29.74 -12.21
C ILE A 23 4.86 31.21 -12.49
N PRO A 24 5.23 31.77 -13.66
CA PRO A 24 4.82 33.10 -14.04
C PRO A 24 3.33 33.13 -14.34
N LYS A 25 2.64 34.20 -13.90
CA LYS A 25 1.22 34.40 -14.09
C LYS A 25 0.90 35.86 -14.36
N SER A 26 0.17 36.13 -15.42
CA SER A 26 -0.36 37.46 -15.70
C SER A 26 -1.61 37.71 -14.86
N GLN A 27 -1.62 38.79 -14.10
CA GLN A 27 -2.74 39.23 -13.28
C GLN A 27 -3.18 40.63 -13.71
N ASN A 28 -4.49 40.81 -13.89
CA ASN A 28 -5.07 42.12 -14.16
C ASN A 28 -5.44 42.82 -12.85
N LEU A 29 -4.93 44.03 -12.67
CA LEU A 29 -5.23 44.90 -11.54
C LEU A 29 -6.57 45.62 -11.75
N SER A 30 -7.17 46.10 -10.67
CA SER A 30 -8.45 46.83 -10.70
C SER A 30 -8.40 48.13 -11.52
N ASN A 31 -7.21 48.68 -11.74
CA ASN A 31 -6.98 49.85 -12.59
C ASN A 31 -6.82 49.50 -14.09
N GLY A 32 -7.01 48.23 -14.48
CA GLY A 32 -6.89 47.76 -15.86
C GLY A 32 -5.47 47.45 -16.32
N ALA A 33 -4.45 47.64 -15.48
CA ALA A 33 -3.07 47.27 -15.81
C ALA A 33 -2.86 45.75 -15.67
N THR A 34 -2.16 45.15 -16.62
CA THR A 34 -1.70 43.76 -16.52
C THR A 34 -0.29 43.72 -15.93
N VAL A 35 -0.09 42.91 -14.90
CA VAL A 35 1.21 42.71 -14.25
C VAL A 35 1.54 41.22 -14.26
N GLU A 36 2.80 40.89 -14.52
CA GLU A 36 3.30 39.52 -14.37
C GLU A 36 3.79 39.32 -12.93
N VAL A 37 3.24 38.31 -12.28
CA VAL A 37 3.57 37.92 -10.91
C VAL A 37 4.03 36.47 -10.89
N MET A 38 4.89 36.13 -9.92
CA MET A 38 5.21 34.73 -9.64
C MET A 38 4.16 34.14 -8.70
N GLU A 39 3.55 33.04 -9.10
CA GLU A 39 2.64 32.26 -8.27
C GLU A 39 3.35 30.99 -7.77
N SER A 40 3.20 30.69 -6.49
CA SER A 40 3.65 29.41 -5.92
C SER A 40 2.56 28.36 -6.11
N ARG A 41 2.91 27.23 -6.72
CA ARG A 41 2.03 26.06 -6.87
C ARG A 41 2.75 24.82 -6.38
N ALA A 42 2.03 23.86 -5.77
CA ALA A 42 2.63 22.60 -5.36
C ALA A 42 3.31 21.93 -6.55
N ARG A 43 4.50 21.36 -6.33
CA ARG A 43 5.28 20.68 -7.38
C ARG A 43 4.40 19.67 -8.10
N ALA A 44 4.48 19.62 -9.43
CA ALA A 44 3.50 18.92 -10.27
C ALA A 44 3.31 17.43 -9.90
N ASP A 45 4.39 16.71 -9.61
CA ASP A 45 4.39 15.31 -9.18
C ASP A 45 3.66 15.12 -7.84
N ILE A 46 3.89 15.99 -6.84
CA ILE A 46 3.25 15.95 -5.53
C ILE A 46 1.76 16.27 -5.67
N TYR A 47 1.43 17.30 -6.45
CA TYR A 47 0.06 17.74 -6.69
C TYR A 47 -0.82 16.60 -7.25
N ILE A 48 -0.27 15.75 -8.11
CA ILE A 48 -0.99 14.63 -8.72
C ILE A 48 -0.94 13.39 -7.83
N ASN A 49 0.26 12.98 -7.40
CA ASN A 49 0.47 11.67 -6.79
C ASN A 49 0.05 11.62 -5.32
N LEU A 50 0.22 12.69 -4.55
CA LEU A 50 -0.09 12.68 -3.12
C LEU A 50 -1.59 12.49 -2.85
N PRO A 51 -2.53 13.20 -3.52
CA PRO A 51 -3.96 12.92 -3.37
C PRO A 51 -4.34 11.51 -3.81
N ALA A 52 -3.74 11.00 -4.88
CA ALA A 52 -3.98 9.64 -5.37
C ALA A 52 -3.56 8.60 -4.32
N LEU A 53 -2.37 8.73 -3.73
CA LEU A 53 -1.89 7.84 -2.66
C LEU A 53 -2.77 7.91 -1.41
N ARG A 54 -3.22 9.10 -1.00
CA ARG A 54 -4.18 9.25 0.12
C ARG A 54 -5.52 8.57 -0.16
N LYS A 55 -5.97 8.59 -1.41
CA LYS A 55 -7.17 7.87 -1.84
C LYS A 55 -6.97 6.35 -1.74
N LEU A 56 -5.83 5.84 -2.20
CA LEU A 56 -5.48 4.42 -2.10
C LEU A 56 -5.38 3.94 -0.64
N ASP A 57 -4.77 4.73 0.25
CA ASP A 57 -4.73 4.45 1.70
C ASP A 57 -6.14 4.36 2.29
N SER A 58 -7.01 5.31 1.96
CA SER A 58 -8.41 5.30 2.42
C SER A 58 -9.16 4.06 1.93
N MET A 59 -9.00 3.68 0.65
CA MET A 59 -9.59 2.47 0.09
C MET A 59 -9.09 1.19 0.77
N LEU A 60 -7.81 1.13 1.14
CA LEU A 60 -7.24 0.00 1.87
C LEU A 60 -7.78 -0.09 3.31
N MET A 61 -7.94 1.05 3.98
CA MET A 61 -8.52 1.10 5.32
C MET A 61 -10.00 0.70 5.31
N GLU A 62 -10.79 1.19 4.35
CA GLU A 62 -12.15 0.71 4.10
C GLU A 62 -12.18 -0.78 3.75
N ALA A 63 -11.11 -1.27 3.11
CA ALA A 63 -11.00 -2.67 2.80
C ALA A 63 -10.92 -3.53 4.08
N LEU A 64 -10.04 -3.14 4.99
CA LEU A 64 -9.86 -3.79 6.28
C LEU A 64 -11.11 -3.64 7.17
N ASP A 65 -11.71 -2.46 7.23
CA ASP A 65 -12.87 -2.17 8.06
C ASP A 65 -14.12 -2.99 7.69
N SER A 66 -14.17 -3.54 6.48
CA SER A 66 -15.29 -4.39 6.06
C SER A 66 -15.28 -5.79 6.69
N PHE A 67 -14.16 -6.23 7.27
CA PHE A 67 -14.02 -7.55 7.91
C PHE A 67 -14.52 -7.55 9.36
N GLN A 68 -15.77 -7.14 9.60
CA GLN A 68 -16.36 -7.11 10.96
C GLN A 68 -17.05 -8.42 11.34
N LYS A 69 -17.68 -9.08 10.37
CA LYS A 69 -18.39 -10.35 10.54
C LYS A 69 -17.81 -11.37 9.58
N THR A 70 -16.87 -12.17 10.06
CA THR A 70 -16.16 -13.15 9.24
C THR A 70 -16.52 -14.56 9.64
N GLU A 71 -16.66 -15.42 8.64
CA GLU A 71 -16.82 -16.86 8.85
C GLU A 71 -15.47 -17.57 9.05
N PHE A 72 -14.37 -16.83 9.03
CA PHE A 72 -13.02 -17.32 9.32
C PHE A 72 -12.49 -16.62 10.56
N TRP A 73 -11.58 -17.31 11.27
CA TRP A 73 -10.91 -16.80 12.46
C TRP A 73 -9.46 -17.27 12.48
N TYR A 74 -8.70 -16.85 13.48
CA TYR A 74 -7.31 -17.23 13.66
C TYR A 74 -7.17 -18.09 14.92
N ALA A 75 -6.26 -19.07 14.90
CA ALA A 75 -5.94 -19.87 16.08
C ALA A 75 -5.29 -19.00 17.18
N GLU A 76 -5.70 -19.18 18.44
CA GLU A 76 -5.09 -18.50 19.59
C GLU A 76 -3.61 -18.91 19.78
N GLU A 77 -2.78 -17.91 20.04
CA GLU A 77 -1.35 -18.05 20.31
C GLU A 77 -1.17 -18.71 21.69
N GLY A 78 -0.91 -20.02 21.69
CA GLY A 78 -0.80 -20.84 22.92
C GLY A 78 -1.52 -22.19 22.84
N SER A 79 -2.54 -22.32 21.98
CA SER A 79 -3.23 -23.61 21.74
C SER A 79 -2.40 -24.58 20.89
N LEU A 80 -1.36 -24.06 20.23
CA LEU A 80 -0.40 -24.83 19.43
C LEU A 80 0.85 -25.14 20.25
N SER A 81 0.69 -25.79 21.40
CA SER A 81 1.74 -26.70 21.85
C SER A 81 1.99 -27.67 20.70
N MET A 82 3.21 -27.65 20.15
CA MET A 82 3.71 -28.51 19.07
C MET A 82 3.73 -30.02 19.43
N LYS A 83 2.90 -30.46 20.37
CA LYS A 83 2.71 -31.85 20.78
C LYS A 83 1.23 -32.19 20.87
N SER A 84 0.53 -32.16 19.75
CA SER A 84 -0.53 -33.16 19.56
C SER A 84 -0.91 -33.29 18.10
N THR A 85 -0.30 -34.28 17.45
CA THR A 85 -0.85 -34.92 16.25
C THR A 85 -2.15 -35.67 16.53
N ARG A 86 -2.66 -35.71 17.77
CA ARG A 86 -3.82 -36.51 18.16
C ARG A 86 -4.52 -35.91 19.38
N SER A 87 -5.24 -34.80 19.23
CA SER A 87 -6.46 -34.49 19.99
C SER A 87 -6.80 -33.01 19.85
N ALA A 88 -7.73 -32.71 18.96
CA ALA A 88 -8.65 -31.59 19.14
C ALA A 88 -10.01 -32.10 18.69
N THR A 89 -10.78 -32.57 19.66
CA THR A 89 -12.20 -32.94 19.58
C THR A 89 -13.05 -31.69 19.28
N GLY A 90 -12.91 -31.13 18.07
CA GLY A 90 -13.68 -29.99 17.60
C GLY A 90 -13.72 -29.97 16.07
N SER A 91 -14.93 -29.97 15.51
CA SER A 91 -15.28 -30.06 14.08
C SER A 91 -14.79 -28.84 13.26
N PHE A 92 -13.48 -28.66 13.09
CA PHE A 92 -12.92 -27.55 12.31
C PHE A 92 -11.84 -28.03 11.35
N ARG A 93 -11.89 -27.57 10.09
CA ARG A 93 -10.79 -27.81 9.13
C ARG A 93 -9.73 -26.73 9.34
N LYS A 94 -8.51 -27.15 9.69
CA LYS A 94 -7.33 -26.28 9.50
C LYS A 94 -7.23 -26.02 8.00
N VAL A 95 -7.28 -24.75 7.58
CA VAL A 95 -6.86 -24.40 6.23
C VAL A 95 -5.35 -24.57 6.23
N ILE A 96 -4.88 -25.77 5.88
CA ILE A 96 -3.47 -26.01 5.62
C ILE A 96 -3.18 -25.36 4.27
N VAL A 97 -3.19 -24.03 4.22
CA VAL A 97 -2.27 -23.34 3.32
C VAL A 97 -0.92 -23.83 3.81
N GLN A 98 -0.26 -24.67 3.02
CA GLN A 98 1.08 -25.16 3.33
C GLN A 98 1.88 -24.01 3.93
N ARG A 99 2.20 -24.10 5.22
CA ARG A 99 2.98 -23.07 5.90
C ARG A 99 4.28 -23.01 5.12
N LYS A 100 4.49 -21.97 4.32
CA LYS A 100 5.84 -21.62 3.91
C LYS A 100 6.59 -21.36 5.20
N GLU A 101 7.66 -22.11 5.46
CA GLU A 101 8.47 -21.98 6.69
C GLU A 101 8.86 -20.52 6.97
N GLU A 102 9.00 -19.74 5.91
CA GLU A 102 9.25 -18.30 5.90
C GLU A 102 8.26 -17.42 6.68
N LYS A 103 7.06 -17.90 7.04
CA LYS A 103 6.03 -17.08 7.71
C LYS A 103 5.52 -17.70 9.00
N TRP A 104 6.41 -18.32 9.77
CA TRP A 104 6.08 -19.03 11.00
C TRP A 104 5.42 -18.16 12.08
N TRP A 105 5.70 -16.84 12.09
CA TRP A 105 5.14 -15.87 13.03
C TRP A 105 3.68 -15.45 12.73
N LEU A 106 3.10 -15.85 11.60
CA LEU A 106 1.70 -15.53 11.29
C LEU A 106 0.75 -16.54 11.96
N PRO A 107 -0.38 -16.05 12.51
CA PRO A 107 -1.40 -16.92 13.09
C PRO A 107 -2.08 -17.77 12.01
N ILE A 108 -2.52 -18.98 12.36
CA ILE A 108 -3.13 -19.92 11.41
C ILE A 108 -4.60 -19.55 11.18
N PRO A 109 -5.04 -19.32 9.92
CA PRO A 109 -6.44 -19.11 9.62
C PRO A 109 -7.24 -20.43 9.69
N LEU A 110 -8.42 -20.36 10.27
CA LEU A 110 -9.36 -21.46 10.46
C LEU A 110 -10.71 -21.10 9.82
N VAL A 111 -11.42 -22.13 9.36
CA VAL A 111 -12.77 -22.03 8.77
C VAL A 111 -13.65 -23.17 9.28
N PRO A 112 -14.98 -23.09 9.14
CA PRO A 112 -15.89 -24.18 9.50
C PRO A 112 -15.53 -25.46 8.75
N SER A 113 -15.82 -26.63 9.33
CA SER A 113 -15.58 -27.93 8.69
C SER A 113 -16.26 -28.08 7.33
N GLN A 114 -17.40 -27.41 7.16
CA GLN A 114 -18.20 -27.34 5.93
C GLN A 114 -17.62 -26.35 4.89
N GLY A 115 -16.60 -25.57 5.27
CA GLY A 115 -16.06 -24.46 4.49
C GLY A 115 -16.83 -23.15 4.67
N LEU A 116 -16.37 -22.12 3.96
CA LEU A 116 -17.04 -20.82 3.91
C LEU A 116 -18.28 -20.88 3.02
N SER A 117 -19.31 -20.13 3.39
CA SER A 117 -20.49 -19.89 2.58
C SER A 117 -20.12 -19.30 1.20
N GLU A 118 -21.01 -19.48 0.23
CA GLU A 118 -20.78 -18.97 -1.12
C GLU A 118 -20.70 -17.44 -1.13
N SER A 119 -21.53 -16.77 -0.32
CA SER A 119 -21.52 -15.31 -0.17
C SER A 119 -20.22 -14.81 0.43
N ALA A 120 -19.74 -15.42 1.53
CA ALA A 120 -18.47 -15.06 2.15
C ALA A 120 -17.28 -15.27 1.20
N ARG A 121 -17.29 -16.37 0.43
CA ARG A 121 -16.25 -16.65 -0.58
C ARG A 121 -16.27 -15.63 -1.72
N LYS A 122 -17.45 -15.24 -2.21
CA LYS A 122 -17.61 -14.19 -3.23
C LYS A 122 -17.11 -12.84 -2.72
N GLN A 123 -17.46 -12.47 -1.49
CA GLN A 123 -16.98 -11.24 -0.85
C GLN A 123 -15.46 -11.23 -0.70
N LEU A 124 -14.85 -12.31 -0.23
CA LEU A 124 -13.39 -12.44 -0.12
C LEU A 124 -12.69 -12.31 -1.47
N LYS A 125 -13.22 -12.93 -2.52
CA LYS A 125 -12.68 -12.80 -3.89
C LYS A 125 -12.76 -11.36 -4.40
N SER A 126 -13.91 -10.71 -4.23
CA SER A 126 -14.10 -9.30 -4.58
C SER A 126 -13.10 -8.41 -3.84
N LYS A 127 -12.90 -8.66 -2.55
CA LYS A 127 -11.95 -7.90 -1.73
C LYS A 127 -10.52 -8.08 -2.19
N ARG A 128 -10.11 -9.33 -2.47
CA ARG A 128 -8.80 -9.64 -3.04
C ARG A 128 -8.58 -8.88 -4.34
N GLU A 129 -9.56 -8.86 -5.24
CA GLU A 129 -9.42 -8.16 -6.51
C GLU A 129 -9.29 -6.65 -6.31
N SER A 130 -10.16 -6.06 -5.49
CA SER A 130 -10.08 -4.63 -5.16
C SER A 130 -8.73 -4.25 -4.54
N THR A 131 -8.21 -5.03 -3.59
CA THR A 131 -6.90 -4.77 -2.97
C THR A 131 -5.74 -4.99 -3.95
N ASN A 132 -5.84 -5.93 -4.90
CA ASN A 132 -4.86 -6.08 -5.97
C ASN A 132 -4.82 -4.85 -6.88
N GLN A 133 -5.96 -4.23 -7.16
CA GLN A 133 -5.99 -2.99 -7.96
C GLN A 133 -5.38 -1.82 -7.20
N ILE A 134 -5.62 -1.70 -5.89
CA ILE A 134 -4.93 -0.73 -5.02
C ILE A 134 -3.41 -0.93 -5.09
N HIS A 135 -2.94 -2.18 -4.96
CA HIS A 135 -1.52 -2.51 -5.06
C HIS A 135 -0.92 -2.13 -6.43
N LYS A 136 -1.59 -2.47 -7.53
CA LYS A 136 -1.15 -2.11 -8.88
C LYS A 136 -1.04 -0.59 -9.06
N ALA A 137 -2.03 0.17 -8.60
CA ALA A 137 -2.01 1.63 -8.70
C ALA A 137 -0.86 2.23 -7.87
N ALA A 138 -0.65 1.76 -6.64
CA ALA A 138 0.47 2.21 -5.80
C ALA A 138 1.82 1.86 -6.43
N MET A 139 1.96 0.65 -6.99
CA MET A 139 3.17 0.22 -7.70
C MET A 139 3.43 1.04 -8.95
N ALA A 140 2.40 1.42 -9.71
CA ALA A 140 2.54 2.27 -10.89
C ALA A 140 3.09 3.66 -10.52
N ILE A 141 2.57 4.28 -9.45
CA ILE A 141 3.10 5.56 -8.92
C ILE A 141 4.55 5.38 -8.47
N ASN A 142 4.84 4.33 -7.69
CA ASN A 142 6.20 4.04 -7.23
C ASN A 142 7.20 3.89 -8.38
N SER A 143 6.83 3.13 -9.42
CA SER A 143 7.68 2.96 -10.60
C SER A 143 7.87 4.26 -11.39
N SER A 144 6.83 5.10 -11.50
CA SER A 144 6.93 6.41 -12.17
C SER A 144 7.92 7.32 -11.45
N ILE A 145 7.81 7.44 -10.12
CA ILE A 145 8.70 8.28 -9.32
C ILE A 145 10.14 7.77 -9.40
N LEU A 146 10.37 6.45 -9.28
CA LEU A 146 11.71 5.87 -9.40
C LEU A 146 12.34 6.11 -10.78
N ALA A 147 11.55 6.18 -11.85
CA ALA A 147 12.04 6.46 -13.19
C ALA A 147 12.42 7.94 -13.41
N GLU A 148 11.85 8.85 -12.62
CA GLU A 148 12.14 10.29 -12.64
C GLU A 148 13.29 10.67 -11.69
N MET A 149 13.73 9.76 -10.82
CA MET A 149 14.84 10.02 -9.89
C MET A 149 16.19 9.98 -10.61
N ASP A 150 17.06 10.93 -10.26
CA ASP A 150 18.44 10.95 -10.75
C ASP A 150 19.20 9.67 -10.35
N ILE A 151 20.03 9.19 -11.27
CA ILE A 151 20.89 8.03 -11.03
C ILE A 151 22.06 8.49 -10.14
N PRO A 152 22.29 7.87 -8.97
CA PRO A 152 23.39 8.26 -8.09
C PRO A 152 24.77 8.06 -8.76
N ASP A 153 25.68 9.02 -8.56
CA ASP A 153 27.06 8.92 -9.06
C ASP A 153 27.79 7.67 -8.55
N SER A 154 27.48 7.25 -7.32
CA SER A 154 28.01 6.02 -6.74
C SER A 154 27.62 4.78 -7.53
N TYR A 155 26.43 4.74 -8.13
CA TYR A 155 26.02 3.67 -9.02
C TYR A 155 26.76 3.74 -10.36
N LEU A 156 26.86 4.94 -10.95
CA LEU A 156 27.59 5.15 -12.21
C LEU A 156 29.06 4.73 -12.10
N ALA A 157 29.71 5.03 -10.97
CA ALA A 157 31.10 4.64 -10.71
C ALA A 157 31.32 3.12 -10.65
N THR A 158 30.27 2.34 -10.37
CA THR A 158 30.34 0.87 -10.33
C THR A 158 30.00 0.20 -11.66
N LEU A 159 29.62 0.96 -12.69
CA LEU A 159 29.22 0.38 -13.97
C LEU A 159 30.39 -0.34 -14.66
N PRO A 160 30.15 -1.55 -15.21
CA PRO A 160 31.15 -2.22 -16.04
C PRO A 160 31.54 -1.38 -17.25
N LYS A 161 32.78 -1.55 -17.72
CA LYS A 161 33.34 -0.79 -18.86
C LYS A 161 32.61 -1.02 -20.20
N SER A 162 31.76 -2.04 -20.30
CA SER A 162 31.00 -2.34 -21.51
C SER A 162 29.68 -3.02 -21.19
N GLY A 163 28.68 -2.83 -22.04
CA GLY A 163 27.37 -3.47 -21.88
C GLY A 163 27.43 -5.01 -21.87
N LYS A 164 28.36 -5.61 -22.63
CA LYS A 164 28.58 -7.07 -22.62
C LYS A 164 28.98 -7.58 -21.23
N ALA A 165 29.85 -6.86 -20.54
CA ALA A 165 30.25 -7.23 -19.18
C ALA A 165 29.11 -7.10 -18.15
N SER A 166 28.08 -6.31 -18.45
CA SER A 166 26.89 -6.14 -17.60
C SER A 166 25.85 -7.24 -17.80
N THR A 167 25.72 -7.79 -19.01
CA THR A 167 24.70 -8.79 -19.35
C THR A 167 25.21 -10.24 -19.29
N GLY A 168 26.54 -10.43 -19.21
CA GLY A 168 27.19 -11.72 -19.41
C GLY A 168 27.62 -11.91 -20.86
#